data_AF-A0A1N5ZM97-F1
#
_entry.id   AF-A0A1N5ZM97-F1
#
_cell.length_a   1.000
_cell.length_b   1.000
_cell.length_c   1.000
_cell.angle_alpha   90.00
_cell.angle_beta   90.00
_cell.angle_gamma   90.00
#
_symmetry.space_group_name_H-M   'P 1'
#
loop_
_entity.id
_entity.type
_entity.pdbx_description
1 polymer ?
#
loop_
_entity_poly.entity_id
_entity_poly.type
_entity_poly.pdbx_seq_one_letter_code
_entity_poly.pdbx_strand_id
1 'polypeptide(L)'
;MIRAFGLLLVFLLELAVLAIGARWGWSLNVPTAVRLLAAVGVPLLLAGLWGVLGSPRARVPLRPPAKHAFQAGWFVLGGGMLALLGQPWLGLALVVVWAVVTILLRRAGRPA
;
A
#
# COMPACT_ATOMS: atom_id res chain seq x y z
N MET A 1 3.19 -24.23 -0.03
CA MET A 1 2.00 -23.52 -0.55
C MET A 1 1.63 -22.27 0.24
N ILE A 2 1.49 -22.33 1.57
CA ILE A 2 1.07 -21.18 2.42
C ILE A 2 1.90 -19.90 2.19
N ARG A 3 3.22 -20.01 2.04
CA ARG A 3 4.10 -18.86 1.80
C ARG A 3 3.82 -18.12 0.47
N ALA A 4 3.59 -18.86 -0.61
CA ALA A 4 3.31 -18.26 -1.92
C ALA A 4 1.98 -17.50 -1.91
N PHE A 5 0.98 -18.07 -1.23
CA PHE A 5 -0.33 -17.44 -1.05
C PHE A 5 -0.23 -16.15 -0.23
N GLY A 6 0.54 -16.15 0.87
CA GLY A 6 0.76 -14.94 1.67
C GLY A 6 1.46 -13.82 0.89
N LEU A 7 2.45 -14.16 0.06
CA LEU A 7 3.13 -13.18 -0.80
C LEU A 7 2.21 -12.62 -1.87
N LEU A 8 1.41 -13.47 -2.52
CA LEU A 8 0.40 -13.03 -3.48
C LEU A 8 -0.62 -12.10 -2.82
N LEU A 9 -1.08 -12.43 -1.61
CA LEU A 9 -2.03 -11.61 -0.88
C LEU A 9 -1.44 -10.24 -0.53
N VAL A 10 -0.19 -10.17 -0.06
CA VAL A 10 0.48 -8.88 0.18
C VAL A 10 0.57 -8.06 -1.11
N PHE A 11 0.95 -8.67 -2.23
CA PHE A 11 1.00 -8.00 -3.52
C PHE A 11 -0.38 -7.47 -3.98
N LEU A 12 -1.44 -8.25 -3.79
CA LEU A 12 -2.80 -7.80 -4.09
C LEU A 12 -3.22 -6.61 -3.20
N LEU A 13 -2.82 -6.60 -1.94
CA LEU A 13 -3.05 -5.46 -1.05
C LEU A 13 -2.25 -4.23 -1.50
N GLU A 14 -1.02 -4.39 -2.01
CA GLU A 14 -0.24 -3.28 -2.58
C GLU A 14 -0.96 -2.65 -3.78
N LEU A 15 -1.48 -3.49 -4.69
CA LEU A 15 -2.29 -3.03 -5.82
C LEU A 15 -3.59 -2.35 -5.36
N ALA A 16 -4.21 -2.87 -4.30
CA ALA A 16 -5.41 -2.26 -3.73
C ALA A 16 -5.13 -0.83 -3.23
N VAL A 17 -3.98 -0.57 -2.60
CA VAL A 17 -3.59 0.79 -2.18
C VAL A 17 -3.49 1.75 -3.37
N LEU A 18 -2.96 1.31 -4.51
CA LEU A 18 -2.92 2.12 -5.72
C LEU A 18 -4.32 2.45 -6.25
N ALA A 19 -5.21 1.45 -6.27
CA ALA A 19 -6.60 1.64 -6.69
C ALA A 19 -7.37 2.59 -5.74
N ILE A 20 -7.12 2.46 -4.44
CA ILE A 20 -7.66 3.36 -3.41
C ILE A 20 -7.15 4.79 -3.64
N GLY A 21 -5.86 4.97 -3.91
CA GLY A 21 -5.27 6.28 -4.22
C GLY A 21 -5.90 6.93 -5.45
N ALA A 22 -6.16 6.16 -6.51
CA ALA A 22 -6.87 6.64 -7.69
C ALA A 22 -8.31 7.08 -7.35
N ARG A 23 -9.03 6.25 -6.60
CA ARG A 23 -10.41 6.54 -6.17
C ARG A 23 -10.48 7.75 -5.26
N TRP A 24 -9.54 7.90 -4.34
CA TRP A 24 -9.42 9.06 -3.47
C TRP A 24 -9.17 10.32 -4.28
N GLY A 25 -8.22 10.30 -5.22
CA GLY A 25 -7.98 11.43 -6.13
C GLY A 25 -9.23 11.82 -6.93
N TRP A 26 -10.05 10.84 -7.32
CA TRP A 26 -11.33 11.08 -8.00
C TRP A 26 -12.46 11.59 -7.08
N SER A 27 -12.40 11.33 -5.79
CA SER A 27 -13.41 11.81 -4.82
C SER A 27 -13.25 13.29 -4.45
N LEU A 28 -12.13 13.92 -4.82
CA LEU A 28 -11.87 15.32 -4.50
C LEU A 28 -12.90 16.24 -5.16
N ASN A 29 -13.46 17.16 -4.37
CA ASN A 29 -14.41 18.16 -4.84
C ASN A 29 -13.67 19.38 -5.43
N VAL A 30 -13.00 19.15 -6.55
CA VAL A 30 -12.14 20.13 -7.27
C VAL A 30 -12.45 20.07 -8.77
N PRO A 31 -11.99 21.05 -9.58
CA PRO A 31 -12.20 21.03 -11.03
C PRO A 31 -11.76 19.70 -11.65
N THR A 32 -12.49 19.24 -12.67
CA THR A 32 -12.31 17.90 -13.27
C THR A 32 -10.87 17.63 -13.73
N ALA A 33 -10.18 18.64 -14.25
CA ALA A 33 -8.78 18.53 -14.63
C ALA A 33 -7.87 18.21 -13.43
N VAL A 34 -8.04 18.90 -12.30
CA VAL A 34 -7.30 18.65 -11.06
C VAL A 34 -7.64 17.27 -10.49
N ARG A 35 -8.90 16.86 -10.61
CA ARG A 35 -9.37 15.54 -10.18
C ARG A 35 -8.74 14.40 -10.97
N LEU A 36 -8.62 14.55 -12.30
CA LEU A 36 -7.90 13.61 -13.16
C LEU A 36 -6.41 13.57 -12.82
N LEU A 37 -5.79 14.74 -12.65
CA LEU A 37 -4.39 14.84 -12.24
C LEU A 37 -4.14 14.16 -10.89
N ALA A 38 -5.05 14.30 -9.92
CA ALA A 38 -4.95 13.61 -8.64
C ALA A 38 -5.18 12.10 -8.78
N ALA A 39 -6.22 11.68 -9.51
CA ALA A 39 -6.56 10.27 -9.70
C ALA A 39 -5.48 9.46 -10.42
N VAL A 40 -4.69 10.10 -11.29
CA VAL A 40 -3.56 9.46 -12.00
C VAL A 40 -2.23 9.74 -11.29
N GLY A 41 -2.02 10.98 -10.87
CA GLY A 41 -0.78 11.42 -10.23
C GLY A 41 -0.52 10.73 -8.90
N VAL A 42 -1.54 10.52 -8.07
CA VAL A 42 -1.37 9.81 -6.78
C VAL A 42 -0.89 8.37 -6.99
N PRO A 43 -1.55 7.52 -7.80
CA PRO A 43 -1.04 6.18 -8.11
C PRO A 43 0.36 6.17 -8.73
N LEU A 44 0.68 7.12 -9.62
CA LEU A 44 2.01 7.20 -10.23
C LEU A 44 3.09 7.56 -9.21
N LEU A 45 2.82 8.52 -8.33
CA LEU A 45 3.74 8.90 -7.25
C LEU A 45 3.95 7.74 -6.28
N LEU A 46 2.86 7.06 -5.89
CA LEU A 46 2.91 5.88 -5.05
C LEU A 46 3.73 4.76 -5.71
N ALA A 47 3.43 4.42 -6.97
CA ALA A 47 4.16 3.40 -7.71
C ALA A 47 5.65 3.73 -7.87
N GLY A 48 5.98 5.01 -8.13
CA GLY A 48 7.36 5.50 -8.19
C GLY A 48 8.07 5.35 -6.84
N LEU A 49 7.44 5.78 -5.75
CA LEU A 49 7.98 5.68 -4.40
C LEU A 49 8.23 4.21 -4.01
N TRP A 50 7.29 3.32 -4.34
CA TRP A 50 7.45 1.89 -4.15
C TRP A 50 8.60 1.32 -4.98
N GLY A 51 8.71 1.71 -6.26
CA GLY A 51 9.80 1.29 -7.13
C GLY A 51 11.19 1.70 -6.61
N VAL A 52 11.29 2.88 -5.99
CA VAL A 52 12.55 3.41 -5.45
C VAL A 52 12.92 2.78 -4.11
N LEU A 53 11.96 2.60 -3.20
CA LEU A 53 12.20 2.26 -1.79
C LEU A 53 11.68 0.87 -1.37
N GLY A 54 10.54 0.46 -1.91
CA GLY A 54 9.82 -0.76 -1.49
C GLY A 54 10.19 -2.01 -2.30
N SER A 55 10.61 -1.82 -3.56
CA SER A 55 10.90 -2.91 -4.50
C SER A 55 12.01 -3.85 -4.01
N PRO A 56 11.94 -5.16 -4.32
CA PRO A 56 13.07 -6.07 -4.12
C PRO A 56 14.32 -5.65 -4.90
N ARG A 57 14.14 -4.91 -5.99
CA ARG A 57 15.20 -4.25 -6.78
C ARG A 57 15.20 -2.73 -6.56
N ALA A 58 14.81 -2.29 -5.36
CA ALA A 58 14.82 -0.88 -4.99
C ALA A 58 16.18 -0.25 -5.33
N ARG A 59 16.13 0.92 -5.97
CA ARG A 59 17.35 1.69 -6.28
C ARG A 59 18.07 2.11 -5.00
N VAL A 60 17.31 2.35 -3.92
CA VAL A 60 17.85 2.66 -2.59
C VAL A 60 17.51 1.50 -1.67
N PRO A 61 18.47 0.57 -1.42
CA PRO A 61 18.23 -0.56 -0.53
C PRO A 61 18.07 -0.07 0.92
N LEU A 62 16.85 -0.17 1.43
CA LEU A 62 16.56 0.15 2.83
C LEU A 62 16.99 -1.00 3.75
N ARG A 63 17.50 -0.65 4.94
CA ARG A 63 17.73 -1.62 6.02
C ARG A 63 16.39 -2.30 6.40
N PRO A 64 16.40 -3.57 6.86
CA PRO A 64 15.19 -4.31 7.22
C PRO A 64 14.15 -3.53 8.07
N PRO A 65 14.53 -2.85 9.18
CA PRO A 65 13.55 -2.09 9.97
C PRO A 65 12.95 -0.90 9.20
N ALA A 66 13.74 -0.20 8.39
CA ALA A 66 13.27 0.93 7.59
C ALA A 66 12.32 0.47 6.48
N LYS A 67 12.57 -0.69 5.87
CA LYS A 67 11.68 -1.31 4.89
C LYS A 67 10.33 -1.67 5.50
N HIS A 68 10.30 -2.17 6.73
CA HIS A 68 9.04 -2.43 7.44
C HIS A 68 8.27 -1.17 7.78
N ALA A 69 8.96 -0.12 8.22
CA ALA A 69 8.33 1.16 8.48
C ALA A 69 7.71 1.74 7.20
N PHE A 70 8.41 1.64 6.07
CA PHE A 70 7.90 2.05 4.76
C PHE A 70 6.64 1.26 4.36
N GLN A 71 6.69 -0.07 4.47
CA GLN A 71 5.52 -0.92 4.19
C GLN A 71 4.35 -0.59 5.12
N ALA A 72 4.58 -0.44 6.42
CA ALA A 72 3.55 -0.04 7.37
C ALA A 72 2.92 1.30 6.98
N GLY A 73 3.76 2.30 6.65
CA GLY A 73 3.31 3.61 6.19
C GLY A 73 2.46 3.52 4.93
N TRP A 74 2.82 2.65 3.98
CA TRP A 74 2.05 2.42 2.76
C TRP A 74 0.63 1.93 3.02
N PHE A 75 0.46 0.89 3.85
CA PHE A 75 -0.86 0.35 4.17
C PHE A 75 -1.67 1.27 5.07
N VAL A 76 -1.03 1.97 6.01
CA VAL A 76 -1.69 3.00 6.84
C VAL A 76 -2.17 4.15 5.96
N LEU A 77 -1.37 4.59 4.98
CA LEU A 77 -1.78 5.63 4.05
C LEU A 77 -2.96 5.19 3.18
N GLY A 78 -2.94 3.97 2.64
CA GLY A 78 -4.08 3.40 1.92
C GLY A 78 -5.34 3.26 2.79
N GLY A 79 -5.17 2.82 4.04
CA GLY A 79 -6.27 2.75 5.01
C GLY A 79 -6.83 4.12 5.37
N GLY A 80 -5.97 5.13 5.52
CA GLY A 80 -6.35 6.52 5.75
C GLY A 80 -7.13 7.11 4.57
N MET A 81 -6.70 6.84 3.33
CA MET A 81 -7.45 7.23 2.14
C MET A 81 -8.86 6.60 2.09
N LEU A 82 -9.00 5.33 2.49
CA LEU A 82 -10.32 4.69 2.63
C LEU A 82 -11.17 5.32 3.73
N ALA A 83 -10.57 5.70 4.86
CA ALA A 83 -11.27 6.42 5.91
C ALA A 83 -11.79 7.79 5.42
N LEU A 84 -10.99 8.52 4.64
CA LEU A 84 -11.40 9.77 4.00
C LEU A 84 -12.50 9.57 2.95
N LEU A 85 -12.58 8.39 2.34
CA LEU A 85 -13.66 7.97 1.45
C LEU A 85 -14.93 7.50 2.22
N GLY A 86 -14.94 7.61 3.55
CA GLY A 86 -16.07 7.20 4.39
C GLY A 86 -16.14 5.69 4.67
N GLN A 87 -15.08 4.94 4.37
CA GLN A 87 -15.00 3.48 4.57
C GLN A 87 -13.90 3.11 5.59
N PRO A 88 -13.94 3.63 6.83
CA PRO A 88 -12.87 3.42 7.82
C PRO A 88 -12.69 1.94 8.19
N TRP A 89 -13.76 1.15 8.19
CA TRP A 89 -13.67 -0.28 8.48
C TRP A 89 -12.92 -1.08 7.42
N LEU A 90 -13.08 -0.72 6.15
CA LEU A 90 -12.27 -1.34 5.08
C LEU A 90 -10.81 -0.89 5.17
N GLY A 91 -10.56 0.37 5.55
CA GLY A 91 -9.22 0.85 5.81
C GLY A 91 -8.53 0.10 6.96
N LEU A 92 -9.25 -0.11 8.06
CA LEU A 92 -8.76 -0.90 9.19
C LEU A 92 -8.52 -2.36 8.77
N ALA A 93 -9.46 -2.98 8.05
CA ALA A 93 -9.31 -4.35 7.56
C ALA A 93 -8.07 -4.49 6.67
N LEU A 94 -7.80 -3.55 5.77
CA LEU A 94 -6.61 -3.55 4.92
C LEU A 94 -5.31 -3.55 5.74
N VAL A 95 -5.20 -2.69 6.76
CA VAL A 95 -4.03 -2.61 7.64
C VAL A 95 -3.88 -3.89 8.47
N VAL A 96 -4.98 -4.39 9.04
CA VAL A 96 -4.99 -5.59 9.90
C VAL A 96 -4.62 -6.82 9.09
N VAL A 97 -5.21 -7.02 7.91
CA VAL A 97 -4.91 -8.18 7.05
C VAL A 97 -3.44 -8.17 6.64
N TRP A 98 -2.90 -7.02 6.23
CA TRP A 98 -1.48 -6.90 5.93
C TRP A 98 -0.60 -7.25 7.14
N ALA A 99 -0.91 -6.71 8.32
CA ALA A 99 -0.13 -6.94 9.53
C ALA A 99 -0.12 -8.43 9.90
N VAL A 100 -1.28 -9.08 9.88
CA VAL A 100 -1.44 -10.52 10.19
C VAL A 100 -0.64 -11.37 9.20
N VAL A 101 -0.82 -11.15 7.89
CA VAL A 101 -0.12 -11.92 6.86
C VAL A 101 1.40 -11.74 6.98
N THR A 102 1.86 -10.51 7.24
CA THR A 102 3.28 -10.21 7.39
C THR A 102 3.87 -10.88 8.64
N ILE A 103 3.16 -10.88 9.77
CA ILE A 103 3.58 -11.58 10.99
C ILE A 103 3.65 -13.10 10.75
N LEU A 104 2.66 -13.68 10.08
CA LEU A 104 2.65 -15.10 9.73
C LEU A 104 3.83 -15.47 8.82
N LEU A 105 4.13 -14.64 7.82
CA LEU A 105 5.27 -14.84 6.92
C LEU A 105 6.61 -14.74 7.64
N ARG A 106 6.77 -13.81 8.60
CA ARG A 106 7.97 -13.73 9.44
C ARG A 106 8.15 -14.97 10.30
N ARG A 107 7.09 -15.40 10.99
CA ARG A 107 7.10 -16.62 11.83
C ARG A 107 7.38 -17.88 11.00
N ALA A 108 6.95 -17.90 9.75
CA ALA A 108 7.24 -18.98 8.81
C ALA A 108 8.70 -18.98 8.29
N GLY A 109 9.61 -18.12 8.79
CA GLY A 109 11.06 -18.23 8.55
C GLY A 109 11.63 -17.34 7.46
N ARG A 110 11.09 -16.14 7.24
CA ARG A 110 11.78 -15.10 6.44
C ARG A 110 12.23 -13.92 7.34
N PRO A 111 13.50 -13.47 7.26
CA PRO A 111 13.82 -12.08 7.55
C PRO A 111 13.13 -11.24 6.48
N ALA A 112 12.28 -10.32 6.92
CA ALA A 112 11.47 -9.49 6.04
C ALA A 112 12.26 -8.27 5.53
#